data_AF-A0A2W4NBY3-F1
#
_entry.id   AF-A0A2W4NBY3-F1
#
_cell.length_a   1.000
_cell.length_b   1.000
_cell.length_c   1.000
_cell.angle_alpha   90.00
_cell.angle_beta   90.00
_cell.angle_gamma   90.00
#
_symmetry.space_group_name_H-M   'P 1'
#
loop_
_entity.id
_entity.type
_entity.pdbx_description
1 polymer ?
#
loop_
_entity_poly.entity_id
_entity_poly.type
_entity_poly.pdbx_seq_one_letter_code
_entity_poly.pdbx_strand_id
1 'polypeptide(L)'
;MLAAPMALLVPTALSIVGWAAEAVALHTILGGFGEDVSLGRAVFFFSTATLAGALVPVPGGLGVVEGMLREQLVHLSAVAEGAATASMILIRFATLWWAVLLGFAALWVLHRRFPGKLGDLVSAAPASE
;
A
#
# COMPACT_ATOMS: atom_id res chain seq x y z
N MET A 1 21.66 -0.03 -21.22
CA MET A 1 21.62 1.18 -20.36
C MET A 1 20.53 1.14 -19.28
N LEU A 2 19.99 -0.04 -18.90
CA LEU A 2 18.87 -0.17 -17.94
C LEU A 2 19.29 -0.37 -16.47
N ALA A 3 20.59 -0.35 -16.17
CA ALA A 3 21.11 -0.56 -14.82
C ALA A 3 22.42 0.21 -14.58
N ALA A 4 22.42 1.53 -14.84
CA ALA A 4 23.44 2.36 -14.22
C ALA A 4 23.08 2.47 -12.72
N PRO A 5 24.00 2.22 -11.77
CA PRO A 5 23.69 2.22 -10.34
C PRO A 5 23.07 3.56 -9.87
N MET A 6 23.40 4.65 -10.55
CA MET A 6 22.82 5.97 -10.31
C MET A 6 21.32 6.07 -10.66
N ALA A 7 20.83 5.28 -11.63
CA ALA A 7 19.43 5.27 -12.03
C ALA A 7 18.51 4.65 -10.96
N LEU A 8 19.07 3.90 -9.99
CA LEU A 8 18.32 3.30 -8.89
C LEU A 8 18.16 4.24 -7.68
N LEU A 9 19.01 5.27 -7.56
CA LEU A 9 18.97 6.17 -6.41
C LEU A 9 17.65 6.93 -6.32
N VAL A 10 17.14 7.40 -7.46
CA VAL A 10 15.87 8.13 -7.53
C VAL A 10 14.67 7.28 -7.09
N PRO A 11 14.41 6.08 -7.67
CA PRO A 11 13.30 5.25 -7.24
C PRO A 11 13.47 4.72 -5.81
N THR A 12 14.68 4.43 -5.36
CA THR A 12 14.92 4.03 -3.96
C THR A 12 14.61 5.17 -3.00
N ALA A 13 15.08 6.39 -3.27
CA ALA A 13 14.76 7.54 -2.43
C ALA A 13 13.26 7.83 -2.41
N LEU A 14 12.60 7.77 -3.57
CA LEU A 14 11.16 7.96 -3.67
C LEU A 14 10.40 6.88 -2.88
N SER A 15 10.86 5.63 -2.92
CA SER A 15 10.31 4.52 -2.14
C SER A 15 10.44 4.77 -0.64
N ILE A 16 11.62 5.17 -0.16
CA ILE A 16 11.85 5.51 1.26
C ILE A 16 10.90 6.61 1.71
N VAL A 17 10.76 7.68 0.91
CA VAL A 17 9.86 8.80 1.23
C VAL A 17 8.41 8.34 1.25
N GLY A 18 7.99 7.51 0.29
CA GLY A 18 6.65 6.93 0.25
C GLY A 18 6.33 6.13 1.51
N TRP A 19 7.19 5.18 1.87
CA TRP A 19 7.01 4.35 3.07
C TRP A 19 7.03 5.17 4.36
N ALA A 20 7.91 6.17 4.45
CA ALA A 20 7.94 7.08 5.60
C ALA A 20 6.64 7.87 5.74
N ALA A 21 6.06 8.34 4.62
CA ALA A 21 4.79 9.05 4.63
C ALA A 21 3.63 8.17 5.13
N GLU A 22 3.62 6.88 4.79
CA GLU A 22 2.61 5.93 5.27
C GLU A 22 2.70 5.70 6.79
N ALA A 23 3.91 5.60 7.33
CA ALA A 23 4.11 5.49 8.77
C ALA A 23 3.71 6.77 9.53
N VAL A 24 4.00 7.95 8.96
CA VAL A 24 3.54 9.25 9.50
C VAL A 24 2.01 9.32 9.47
N ALA A 25 1.39 8.89 8.37
CA ALA A 25 -0.07 8.83 8.26
C ALA A 25 -0.66 7.94 9.37
N LEU A 26 -0.12 6.73 9.59
CA LEU A 26 -0.57 5.87 10.69
C LEU A 26 -0.46 6.55 12.06
N HIS A 27 0.68 7.20 12.34
CA HIS A 27 0.85 7.96 13.58
C HIS A 27 -0.19 9.08 13.74
N THR A 28 -0.47 9.84 12.67
CA THR A 28 -1.48 10.91 12.71
C THR A 28 -2.90 10.39 12.90
N ILE A 29 -3.25 9.25 12.30
CA ILE A 29 -4.56 8.61 12.46
C ILE A 29 -4.75 8.16 13.91
N LEU A 30 -3.75 7.50 14.49
CA LEU A 30 -3.77 7.07 15.90
C LEU A 30 -3.90 8.28 16.86
N GLY A 31 -3.15 9.35 16.60
CA GLY A 31 -3.30 10.60 17.35
C GLY A 31 -4.70 11.21 17.26
N GLY A 32 -5.37 11.07 16.11
CA GLY A 32 -6.76 11.48 15.91
C GLY A 32 -7.77 10.70 16.77
N PHE A 33 -7.45 9.45 17.14
CA PHE A 33 -8.23 8.64 18.07
C PHE A 33 -7.84 8.86 19.55
N GLY A 34 -6.87 9.73 19.82
CA GLY A 34 -6.35 9.97 21.18
C GLY A 34 -5.34 8.92 21.67
N GLU A 35 -4.83 8.09 20.76
CA GLU A 35 -3.88 7.01 21.07
C GLU A 35 -2.42 7.52 20.95
N ASP A 36 -1.67 7.46 22.05
CA ASP A 36 -0.29 7.96 22.11
C ASP A 36 0.73 6.87 21.68
N VAL A 37 0.76 6.62 20.37
CA VAL A 37 1.73 5.74 19.73
C VAL A 37 2.84 6.59 19.14
N SER A 38 4.07 6.42 19.65
CA SER A 38 5.22 7.16 19.12
C SER A 38 5.47 6.85 17.64
N LEU A 39 5.98 7.84 16.89
CA LEU A 39 6.27 7.68 15.46
C LEU A 39 7.18 6.48 15.17
N GLY A 40 8.18 6.22 16.02
CA GLY A 40 9.06 5.06 15.88
C GLY A 40 8.32 3.72 15.96
N ARG A 41 7.31 3.60 16.84
CA ARG A 41 6.46 2.39 16.91
C ARG A 41 5.56 2.28 15.69
N ALA A 42 4.99 3.38 15.22
CA ALA A 42 4.16 3.39 14.01
C ALA A 42 4.96 2.95 12.76
N VAL A 43 6.19 3.46 12.60
CA VAL A 43 7.11 3.02 11.54
C VAL A 43 7.41 1.53 11.65
N PHE A 44 7.70 1.04 12.86
CA PHE A 44 7.98 -0.36 13.09
C PHE A 44 6.79 -1.25 12.73
N PHE A 45 5.60 -0.98 13.26
CA PHE A 45 4.40 -1.78 13.01
C PHE A 45 4.00 -1.78 11.54
N PHE A 46 4.06 -0.62 10.89
CA PHE A 46 3.74 -0.52 9.47
C PHE A 46 4.74 -1.31 8.61
N SER A 47 6.03 -1.17 8.89
CA SER A 47 7.09 -1.86 8.14
C SER A 47 7.02 -3.38 8.31
N THR A 48 6.83 -3.87 9.53
CA THR A 48 6.73 -5.31 9.81
C THR A 48 5.46 -5.91 9.22
N ALA A 49 4.33 -5.21 9.29
CA ALA A 49 3.07 -5.67 8.72
C ALA A 49 3.16 -5.73 7.19
N THR A 50 3.73 -4.71 6.53
CA THR A 50 3.94 -4.72 5.08
C THR A 50 4.95 -5.78 4.64
N LEU A 51 6.00 -6.02 5.43
CA LEU A 51 6.94 -7.13 5.18
C LEU A 51 6.22 -8.48 5.22
N ALA A 52 5.38 -8.72 6.24
CA ALA A 52 4.58 -9.94 6.33
C ALA A 52 3.60 -10.07 5.16
N GLY A 53 2.97 -8.96 4.75
CA GLY A 53 2.12 -8.92 3.56
C GLY A 53 2.87 -9.26 2.27
N ALA A 54 4.13 -8.85 2.14
CA ALA A 54 4.96 -9.16 0.98
C ALA A 54 5.41 -10.63 0.91
N LEU A 55 5.48 -11.31 2.06
CA LEU A 55 5.82 -12.74 2.13
C LEU A 55 4.67 -13.66 1.71
N VAL A 56 3.42 -13.20 1.81
CA VAL A 56 2.24 -14.00 1.49
C VAL A 56 1.69 -13.56 0.13
N PRO A 57 1.50 -14.48 -0.86
CA PRO A 57 1.03 -14.13 -2.19
C PRO A 57 -0.49 -13.88 -2.22
N VAL A 58 -0.96 -12.92 -1.43
CA VAL A 58 -2.34 -12.45 -1.40
C VAL A 58 -2.37 -11.09 -2.11
N PRO A 59 -3.30 -10.86 -3.05
CA PRO A 59 -3.42 -9.57 -3.74
C PRO A 59 -3.55 -8.43 -2.72
N GLY A 60 -2.59 -7.49 -2.75
CA GLY A 60 -2.57 -6.34 -1.84
C GLY A 60 -2.27 -6.65 -0.37
N GLY A 61 -1.85 -7.87 -0.02
CA GLY A 61 -1.57 -8.26 1.37
C GLY A 61 -2.80 -8.19 2.29
N LEU A 62 -4.00 -8.32 1.71
CA LEU A 62 -5.27 -8.27 2.44
C LEU A 62 -5.35 -9.42 3.46
N GLY A 63 -5.94 -9.16 4.62
CA GLY A 63 -5.98 -10.09 5.76
C GLY A 63 -4.66 -10.19 6.54
N VAL A 64 -3.52 -10.34 5.87
CA VAL A 64 -2.21 -10.52 6.55
C VAL A 64 -1.71 -9.23 7.19
N VAL A 65 -1.63 -8.15 6.40
CA VAL A 65 -1.16 -6.86 6.91
C VAL A 65 -2.17 -6.28 7.91
N GLU A 66 -3.46 -6.48 7.66
CA GLU A 66 -4.55 -6.02 8.52
C GLU A 66 -4.50 -6.70 9.87
N GLY A 67 -4.41 -8.03 9.88
CA GLY A 67 -4.26 -8.82 11.11
C GLY A 67 -3.01 -8.41 11.87
N MET A 68 -1.86 -8.35 11.21
CA MET A 68 -0.59 -8.04 11.88
C MET A 68 -0.52 -6.61 12.41
N LEU A 69 -1.09 -5.63 11.70
CA LEU A 69 -1.11 -4.25 12.17
C LEU A 69 -2.04 -4.10 13.38
N ARG A 70 -3.23 -4.70 13.32
CA ARG A 70 -4.20 -4.69 14.43
C ARG A 70 -3.64 -5.38 15.67
N GLU A 71 -3.08 -6.58 15.51
CA GLU A 71 -2.46 -7.35 16.60
C GLU A 71 -1.33 -6.57 17.27
N GLN A 72 -0.44 -5.96 16.48
CA GLN A 72 0.66 -5.15 17.03
C GLN A 72 0.14 -3.91 17.79
N LEU A 73 -0.86 -3.21 17.26
CA LEU A 73 -1.42 -2.03 17.93
C LEU A 73 -2.09 -2.40 19.26
N VAL A 74 -2.88 -3.48 19.29
CA VAL A 74 -3.58 -3.93 20.49
C VAL A 74 -2.60 -4.50 21.52
N HIS A 75 -1.71 -5.41 21.12
CA HIS A 75 -0.88 -6.14 22.08
C HIS A 75 0.43 -5.44 22.43
N LEU A 76 1.03 -4.68 21.52
CA LEU A 76 2.33 -4.02 21.74
C LEU A 76 2.21 -2.54 22.07
N SER A 77 1.03 -1.94 21.91
CA SER A 77 0.79 -0.53 22.25
C SER A 77 -0.46 -0.28 23.07
N ALA A 78 -1.17 -1.33 23.49
CA ALA A 78 -2.36 -1.25 24.35
C ALA A 78 -3.47 -0.32 23.79
N VAL A 79 -3.49 -0.15 22.47
CA VAL A 79 -4.51 0.65 21.76
C VAL A 79 -5.85 -0.07 21.88
N ALA A 80 -6.92 0.69 22.11
CA ALA A 80 -8.26 0.11 22.15
C ALA A 80 -8.60 -0.62 20.83
N GLU A 81 -9.22 -1.80 20.89
CA GLU A 81 -9.47 -2.63 19.70
C GLU A 81 -10.26 -1.89 18.61
N GLY A 82 -11.23 -1.06 19.02
CA GLY A 82 -11.99 -0.21 18.11
C GLY A 82 -11.11 0.82 17.39
N ALA A 83 -10.22 1.50 18.12
CA ALA A 83 -9.30 2.48 17.55
C ALA A 83 -8.25 1.82 16.65
N ALA A 84 -7.71 0.65 17.02
CA ALA A 84 -6.78 -0.12 16.21
C ALA A 84 -7.42 -0.54 14.87
N THR A 85 -8.65 -1.06 14.92
CA THR A 85 -9.39 -1.49 13.72
C THR A 85 -9.75 -0.30 12.84
N ALA A 86 -10.25 0.79 13.41
CA ALA A 86 -10.58 1.99 12.66
C ALA A 86 -9.33 2.61 11.99
N SER A 87 -8.22 2.68 12.73
CA SER A 87 -6.94 3.18 12.21
C SER A 87 -6.42 2.33 11.06
N MET A 88 -6.53 1.01 11.18
CA MET A 88 -6.16 0.05 10.14
C MET A 88 -7.01 0.23 8.87
N ILE A 89 -8.33 0.38 8.99
CA ILE A 89 -9.20 0.63 7.84
C ILE A 89 -8.88 1.97 7.17
N LEU A 90 -8.67 3.03 7.96
CA LEU A 90 -8.35 4.36 7.42
C LEU A 90 -7.01 4.38 6.67
N ILE A 91 -5.96 3.76 7.22
CA ILE A 91 -4.67 3.72 6.53
C ILE A 91 -4.75 2.90 5.23
N ARG A 92 -5.48 1.78 5.23
CA ARG A 92 -5.73 0.97 4.02
C ARG A 92 -6.48 1.78 2.96
N PHE A 93 -7.46 2.57 3.37
CA PHE A 93 -8.22 3.44 2.47
C PHE A 93 -7.32 4.51 1.84
N ALA A 94 -6.47 5.13 2.65
CA ALA A 94 -5.57 6.20 2.22
C ALA A 94 -4.46 5.73 1.28
N THR A 95 -3.94 4.50 1.45
CA THR A 95 -2.80 4.01 0.66
C THR A 95 -3.23 3.10 -0.50
N LEU A 96 -3.95 2.02 -0.18
CA LEU A 96 -4.26 0.97 -1.14
C LEU A 96 -5.48 1.32 -2.00
N TRP A 97 -6.59 1.70 -1.38
CA TRP A 97 -7.81 1.99 -2.13
C TRP A 97 -7.70 3.27 -2.96
N TRP A 98 -6.96 4.27 -2.46
CA TRP A 98 -6.61 5.44 -3.25
C TRP A 98 -5.82 5.07 -4.52
N ALA A 99 -4.79 4.23 -4.40
CA ALA A 99 -4.02 3.76 -5.54
C ALA A 99 -4.87 2.95 -6.54
N VAL A 100 -5.79 2.11 -6.05
CA VAL A 100 -6.73 1.34 -6.88
C VAL A 100 -7.65 2.26 -7.68
N LEU A 101 -8.24 3.28 -7.03
CA LEU A 101 -9.09 4.27 -7.70
C LEU A 101 -8.33 5.04 -8.78
N LEU A 102 -7.10 5.48 -8.47
CA LEU A 102 -6.22 6.12 -9.45
C LEU A 102 -5.88 5.21 -10.61
N GLY A 103 -5.62 3.92 -10.36
CA GLY A 103 -5.37 2.92 -11.39
C GLY A 103 -6.56 2.73 -12.33
N PHE A 104 -7.78 2.63 -11.78
CA PHE A 104 -9.00 2.55 -12.59
C PHE A 104 -9.26 3.83 -13.38
N ALA A 105 -9.05 5.00 -12.78
CA ALA A 105 -9.18 6.28 -13.47
C ALA A 105 -8.19 6.37 -14.64
N ALA A 106 -6.93 6.00 -14.43
CA ALA A 106 -5.91 5.97 -15.48
C ALA A 106 -6.26 4.99 -16.60
N LEU A 107 -6.72 3.77 -16.26
CA LEU A 107 -7.15 2.79 -17.24
C LEU A 107 -8.35 3.29 -18.06
N TRP A 108 -9.31 3.93 -17.40
CA TRP A 108 -10.47 4.51 -18.07
C TRP A 108 -10.10 5.65 -19.02
N VAL A 109 -9.18 6.54 -18.60
CA VAL A 109 -8.63 7.60 -19.47
C VAL A 109 -7.91 6.99 -20.67
N LEU A 110 -7.09 5.95 -20.45
CA LEU A 110 -6.36 5.28 -21.52
C LEU A 110 -7.30 4.61 -22.52
N HIS A 111 -8.33 3.91 -22.01
CA HIS A 111 -9.37 3.29 -22.82
C HIS A 111 -10.14 4.31 -23.65
N ARG A 112 -10.43 5.49 -23.10
CA ARG A 112 -11.03 6.60 -23.85
C ARG A 112 -10.08 7.20 -24.89
N ARG A 113 -8.76 7.21 -24.64
CA ARG A 113 -7.77 7.83 -25.53
C ARG A 113 -7.38 6.92 -26.70
N PHE A 114 -7.42 5.60 -26.54
CA PHE A 114 -7.06 4.60 -27.56
C PHE A 114 -8.14 3.51 -27.74
N PRO A 115 -9.36 3.86 -28.19
CA PRO A 115 -10.50 2.93 -28.26
C PRO A 115 -10.37 1.78 -29.28
N GLY A 116 -9.22 1.60 -29.96
CA GLY A 116 -9.05 0.62 -31.05
C GLY A 116 -7.85 -0.33 -30.97
N LYS A 117 -6.84 -0.10 -30.12
CA LYS A 117 -5.59 -0.91 -30.15
C LYS A 117 -5.54 -2.10 -29.18
N LEU A 118 -6.45 -2.18 -28.20
CA LEU A 118 -6.51 -3.35 -27.30
C LEU A 118 -7.14 -4.58 -27.97
N GLY A 119 -8.13 -4.37 -28.85
CA GLY A 119 -8.74 -5.42 -29.64
C GLY A 119 -7.70 -6.10 -30.53
N ASP A 120 -6.94 -5.30 -31.27
CA ASP A 120 -5.90 -5.79 -32.18
C ASP A 120 -4.78 -6.57 -31.47
N LEU A 121 -4.41 -6.22 -30.23
CA LEU A 121 -3.38 -6.94 -29.45
C LEU A 121 -3.88 -8.25 -28.85
N VAL A 122 -5.16 -8.32 -28.48
CA VAL A 122 -5.82 -9.56 -28.04
C VAL A 122 -6.07 -10.50 -29.22
N SER A 123 -6.43 -9.95 -30.39
CA SER A 123 -6.63 -10.70 -31.63
C SER A 123 -5.33 -11.18 -32.28
N ALA A 124 -4.20 -10.50 -32.02
CA ALA A 124 -2.87 -10.89 -32.50
C ALA A 124 -2.13 -11.85 -31.54
N ALA A 125 -2.68 -12.17 -30.37
CA ALA A 125 -2.14 -13.23 -29.53
C ALA A 125 -2.30 -14.57 -30.27
N PRO A 126 -1.22 -15.33 -30.51
CA PRO A 126 -1.33 -16.60 -31.21
C PRO A 126 -2.27 -17.50 -30.40
N ALA A 127 -3.34 -17.97 -31.06
CA ALA A 127 -4.12 -19.09 -30.55
C ALA A 127 -3.11 -20.23 -30.33
N SER A 128 -2.87 -20.56 -29.07
CA SER A 128 -2.07 -21.71 -28.70
C SER A 128 -2.78 -22.95 -29.25
N GLU A 129 -2.25 -23.50 -30.34
CA GLU A 129 -2.42 -24.91 -30.74
C GLU A 129 -1.81 -25.85 -29.69
#